data_AF-A0A7C3IGQ9-F1
#
_entry.id   AF-A0A7C3IGQ9-F1
#
_cell.length_a   1.000
_cell.length_b   1.000
_cell.length_c   1.000
_cell.angle_alpha   90.00
_cell.angle_beta   90.00
_cell.angle_gamma   90.00
#
_symmetry.space_group_name_H-M   'P 1'
#
loop_
_entity.id
_entity.type
_entity.pdbx_description
1 polymer ?
#
loop_
_entity_poly.entity_id
_entity_poly.type
_entity_poly.pdbx_seq_one_letter_code
_entity_poly.pdbx_strand_id
1 'polypeptide(L)'
;MKQRAVVLLVLSVLFINLAGLPIDAQNVQEPYWLLLERGKQYYRSKEYGKALIAFEDAKRNKDEMYLRMQKDFIEFLSADEVRRLGDSISKISLYLKDKPNKRISDIIAEVQFNFSDSVIQDSAKKIISLFDIMRLYPEAEYWIGEVYHEEGEATIALQQYTRALSQQMIVEPNEFTTQIRYRIAELYHILGNYPNYEKTLREIAYKDNLWNGDARSEVFIRTAMFKTLTQDGVNRFLTLYRHDATQVEKAHRLLGFYYYATGRY
;
A
#
# COMPACT_ATOMS: atom_id res chain seq x y z
N MET A 1 43.82 66.95 2.28
CA MET A 1 44.25 65.56 1.99
C MET A 1 44.67 64.90 3.29
N LYS A 2 44.30 63.61 3.52
CA LYS A 2 44.61 62.76 4.70
C LYS A 2 43.58 62.60 5.84
N GLN A 3 42.27 62.80 5.62
CA GLN A 3 41.25 62.38 6.61
C GLN A 3 40.02 61.65 6.05
N ARG A 4 40.02 61.28 4.77
CA ARG A 4 38.91 60.52 4.14
C ARG A 4 39.23 59.06 3.79
N ALA A 5 40.39 58.56 4.21
CA ALA A 5 40.87 57.22 3.86
C ALA A 5 40.77 56.16 4.99
N VAL A 6 40.33 56.54 6.19
CA VAL A 6 40.31 55.61 7.36
C VAL A 6 38.89 55.12 7.69
N VAL A 7 37.84 55.78 7.20
CA VAL A 7 36.44 55.35 7.44
C VAL A 7 36.00 54.23 6.48
N LEU A 8 36.75 53.98 5.41
CA LEU A 8 36.47 52.92 4.43
C LEU A 8 37.14 51.56 4.75
N LEU A 9 37.89 51.47 5.85
CA LEU A 9 38.59 50.23 6.25
C LEU A 9 37.99 49.56 7.50
N VAL A 10 36.95 50.13 8.10
CA VAL A 10 36.22 49.54 9.23
C VAL A 10 34.86 48.96 8.81
N LEU A 11 34.39 49.26 7.60
CA LEU A 11 33.17 48.70 7.02
C LEU A 11 33.38 47.45 6.14
N SER A 12 34.64 47.07 5.88
CA SER A 12 34.98 45.85 5.13
C SER A 12 35.30 44.63 6.02
N VAL A 13 35.33 44.79 7.34
CA VAL A 13 35.59 43.68 8.30
C VAL A 13 34.29 43.16 8.95
N LEU A 14 33.13 43.76 8.66
CA LEU A 14 31.83 43.29 9.17
C LEU A 14 31.03 42.43 8.18
N PHE A 15 31.65 41.98 7.08
CA PHE A 15 31.00 41.17 6.03
C PHE A 15 31.69 39.83 5.75
N ILE A 16 32.50 39.34 6.68
CA ILE A 16 33.11 38.00 6.60
C ILE A 16 32.95 37.35 7.98
N ASN A 17 31.76 36.86 8.30
CA ASN A 17 31.49 35.79 9.27
C ASN A 17 29.98 35.48 9.31
N LEU A 18 29.38 35.27 8.13
CA LEU A 18 28.09 34.57 8.01
C LEU A 18 28.23 33.39 7.05
N ALA A 19 29.40 32.76 7.04
CA ALA A 19 29.59 31.47 6.39
C ALA A 19 29.45 30.38 7.45
N GLY A 20 28.34 29.65 7.38
CA GLY A 20 28.22 28.32 7.96
C GLY A 20 28.17 28.24 9.48
N LEU A 21 27.10 28.79 10.09
CA LEU A 21 26.48 27.96 11.13
C LEU A 21 25.88 26.77 10.38
N PRO A 22 26.31 25.52 10.62
CA PRO A 22 25.46 24.41 10.26
C PRO A 22 24.20 24.66 11.06
N ILE A 23 23.14 25.13 10.38
CA ILE A 23 21.81 24.76 10.79
C ILE A 23 21.93 23.25 10.75
N ASP A 24 22.10 22.67 11.92
CA ASP A 24 21.86 21.26 12.16
C ASP A 24 20.39 21.13 11.79
N ALA A 25 20.14 20.99 10.48
CA ALA A 25 18.91 20.50 9.95
C ALA A 25 18.88 19.15 10.60
N GLN A 26 18.18 19.08 11.74
CA GLN A 26 17.73 17.84 12.32
C GLN A 26 17.43 16.98 11.12
N ASN A 27 18.14 15.85 10.99
CA ASN A 27 17.90 14.87 9.94
C ASN A 27 16.45 14.41 10.15
N VAL A 28 15.49 15.22 9.74
CA VAL A 28 14.09 14.90 9.62
C VAL A 28 14.10 14.04 8.38
N GLN A 29 14.49 12.79 8.61
CA GLN A 29 14.47 11.74 7.62
C GLN A 29 13.07 11.81 7.01
N GLU A 30 13.00 12.14 5.72
CA GLU A 30 11.71 12.40 5.08
C GLU A 30 10.78 11.20 5.31
N PRO A 31 9.51 11.44 5.71
CA PRO A 31 8.60 10.34 5.96
C PRO A 31 8.40 9.48 4.71
N TYR A 32 8.33 8.16 4.89
CA TYR A 32 8.17 7.20 3.79
C TYR A 32 6.96 7.50 2.88
N TRP A 33 5.88 8.05 3.42
CA TRP A 33 4.69 8.42 2.63
C TRP A 33 4.95 9.61 1.70
N LEU A 34 5.81 10.55 2.10
CA LEU A 34 6.17 11.70 1.27
C LEU A 34 7.05 11.27 0.09
N LEU A 35 7.96 10.30 0.33
CA LEU A 35 8.76 9.67 -0.71
C LEU A 35 7.87 8.95 -1.74
N LEU A 36 6.84 8.23 -1.28
CA LEU A 36 5.86 7.60 -2.16
C LEU A 36 5.15 8.64 -3.04
N GLU A 37 4.64 9.73 -2.45
CA GLU A 37 3.95 10.77 -3.21
C GLU A 37 4.86 11.47 -4.23
N ARG A 38 6.12 11.71 -3.86
CA ARG A 38 7.13 12.24 -4.79
C ARG A 38 7.39 11.27 -5.94
N GLY A 39 7.49 9.97 -5.66
CA GLY A 39 7.62 8.95 -6.69
C GLY A 39 6.44 8.96 -7.67
N LYS A 40 5.21 9.13 -7.17
CA LYS A 40 4.01 9.28 -8.02
C LYS A 40 4.08 10.52 -8.91
N GLN A 41 4.65 11.63 -8.41
CA GLN A 41 4.84 12.84 -9.21
C GLN A 41 5.87 12.62 -10.33
N TYR A 42 7.01 11.99 -10.04
CA TYR A 42 7.99 11.62 -11.06
C TYR A 42 7.41 10.66 -12.10
N TYR A 43 6.65 9.66 -11.66
CA TYR A 43 5.96 8.72 -12.54
C TYR A 43 5.01 9.43 -13.50
N ARG A 44 4.16 10.34 -13.00
CA ARG A 44 3.26 11.16 -13.85
C ARG A 44 4.02 12.04 -14.85
N SER A 45 5.24 12.45 -14.49
CA SER A 45 6.14 13.23 -15.34
C SER A 45 6.97 12.36 -16.29
N LYS A 46 6.74 11.03 -16.29
CA LYS A 46 7.48 10.02 -17.06
C LYS A 46 8.97 9.95 -16.73
N GLU A 47 9.36 10.43 -15.55
CA GLU A 47 10.72 10.33 -15.02
C GLU A 47 10.88 8.99 -14.27
N TYR A 48 10.73 7.87 -14.98
CA TYR A 48 10.60 6.53 -14.40
C TYR A 48 11.78 6.12 -13.51
N GLY A 49 13.02 6.45 -13.90
CA GLY A 49 14.20 6.17 -13.07
C GLY A 49 14.17 6.90 -11.71
N LYS A 50 13.70 8.16 -11.66
CA LYS A 50 13.54 8.90 -10.40
C LYS A 50 12.36 8.37 -9.59
N ALA A 51 11.27 7.99 -10.28
CA ALA A 51 10.11 7.38 -9.64
C ALA A 51 10.50 6.08 -8.93
N LEU A 52 11.24 5.19 -9.61
CA LEU A 52 11.71 3.92 -9.06
C LEU A 52 12.55 4.11 -7.80
N ILE A 53 13.53 5.02 -7.84
CA ILE A 53 14.36 5.35 -6.68
C ILE A 53 13.49 5.83 -5.51
N ALA A 54 12.55 6.76 -5.77
CA ALA A 54 11.68 7.29 -4.74
C ALA A 54 10.77 6.20 -4.10
N PHE A 55 10.28 5.25 -4.89
CA PHE A 55 9.47 4.14 -4.37
C PHE A 55 10.29 3.12 -3.56
N GLU A 56 11.49 2.77 -4.02
CA GLU A 56 12.41 1.91 -3.26
C GLU A 56 12.86 2.57 -1.95
N ASP A 57 13.14 3.87 -1.98
CA ASP A 57 13.48 4.65 -0.79
C ASP A 57 12.31 4.72 0.19
N ALA A 58 11.07 4.89 -0.30
CA ALA A 58 9.86 4.85 0.52
C ALA A 58 9.72 3.49 1.24
N LYS A 59 9.91 2.39 0.51
CA LYS A 59 9.86 1.03 1.07
C LYS A 59 10.93 0.81 2.14
N ARG A 60 12.18 1.16 1.83
CA ARG A 60 13.31 1.03 2.75
C ARG A 60 13.13 1.86 4.01
N ASN A 61 12.67 3.11 3.88
CA ASN A 61 12.44 4.01 5.00
C ASN A 61 11.36 3.49 5.95
N LYS A 62 10.25 2.97 5.41
CA LYS A 62 9.17 2.36 6.20
C LYS A 62 9.67 1.11 6.96
N ASP A 63 10.38 0.23 6.27
CA ASP A 63 10.95 -0.99 6.86
C ASP A 63 11.90 -0.65 8.02
N GLU A 64 12.85 0.26 7.79
CA GLU A 64 13.81 0.71 8.81
C GLU A 64 13.14 1.40 10.00
N MET A 65 12.10 2.19 9.76
CA MET A 65 11.36 2.88 10.82
C MET A 65 10.71 1.87 11.78
N TYR A 66 9.94 0.91 11.24
CA TYR A 66 9.25 -0.07 12.06
C TYR A 66 10.20 -1.13 12.64
N LEU A 67 11.30 -1.48 11.94
CA LEU A 67 12.34 -2.34 12.49
C LEU A 67 13.03 -1.70 13.70
N ARG A 68 13.30 -0.39 13.67
CA ARG A 68 13.83 0.34 14.84
C ARG A 68 12.84 0.33 16.00
N MET A 69 11.57 0.62 15.75
CA MET A 69 10.52 0.55 16.77
C MET A 69 10.42 -0.85 17.40
N GLN A 70 10.45 -1.90 16.58
CA GLN A 70 10.42 -3.28 17.05
C GLN A 70 11.62 -3.59 17.96
N LYS A 71 12.84 -3.17 17.57
CA LYS A 71 14.07 -3.35 18.37
C LYS A 71 13.99 -2.62 19.71
N ASP A 72 13.60 -1.35 19.70
CA ASP A 72 13.44 -0.54 20.91
C ASP A 72 12.42 -1.19 21.88
N PHE A 73 11.33 -1.73 21.33
CA PHE A 73 10.31 -2.42 22.12
C PHE A 73 10.83 -3.74 22.72
N ILE A 74 11.55 -4.56 21.93
CA ILE A 74 12.17 -5.80 22.42
C ILE A 74 13.20 -5.51 23.52
N GLU A 75 14.03 -4.49 23.34
CA GLU A 75 15.02 -4.07 24.34
C GLU A 75 14.33 -3.67 25.65
N PHE A 76 13.27 -2.85 25.56
CA PHE A 76 12.47 -2.47 26.72
C PHE A 76 11.86 -3.68 27.44
N LEU A 77 11.30 -4.65 26.70
CA LEU A 77 10.73 -5.88 27.27
C LEU A 77 11.77 -6.79 27.93
N SER A 78 13.05 -6.65 27.55
CA SER A 78 14.15 -7.45 28.09
C SER A 78 14.61 -6.99 29.47
N ALA A 79 14.32 -5.75 29.86
CA ALA A 79 14.64 -5.21 31.18
C ALA A 79 13.98 -6.04 32.29
N ASP A 80 14.74 -6.37 33.35
CA ASP A 80 14.33 -7.28 34.43
C ASP A 80 12.97 -6.95 35.05
N GLU A 81 12.73 -5.67 35.29
CA GLU A 81 11.49 -5.17 35.89
C GLU A 81 10.29 -5.28 34.94
N VAL A 82 10.49 -5.06 33.63
CA VAL A 82 9.45 -5.18 32.61
C VAL A 82 9.14 -6.65 32.31
N ARG A 83 10.19 -7.49 32.22
CA ARG A 83 10.07 -8.92 31.99
C ARG A 83 9.22 -9.64 33.05
N ARG A 84 9.24 -9.15 34.31
CA ARG A 84 8.38 -9.66 35.40
C ARG A 84 6.89 -9.36 35.21
N LEU A 85 6.53 -8.35 34.41
CA LEU A 85 5.14 -8.03 34.07
C LEU A 85 4.52 -9.10 33.16
N GLY A 86 5.37 -9.90 32.51
CA GLY A 86 4.95 -10.93 31.55
C GLY A 86 4.53 -10.31 30.22
N ASP A 87 3.62 -10.98 29.52
CA ASP A 87 3.22 -10.62 28.16
C ASP A 87 2.10 -9.56 28.09
N SER A 88 1.61 -9.03 29.21
CA SER A 88 0.40 -8.20 29.23
C SER A 88 0.69 -6.73 28.91
N ILE A 89 0.10 -6.22 27.82
CA ILE A 89 0.19 -4.79 27.44
C ILE A 89 -0.47 -3.90 28.48
N SER A 90 -1.55 -4.34 29.12
CA SER A 90 -2.24 -3.61 30.17
C SER A 90 -1.34 -3.41 31.39
N LYS A 91 -0.59 -4.46 31.80
CA LYS A 91 0.40 -4.34 32.89
C LYS A 91 1.57 -3.44 32.51
N ILE A 92 2.07 -3.56 31.29
CA ILE A 92 3.13 -2.69 30.77
C ILE A 92 2.67 -1.23 30.73
N SER A 93 1.44 -0.98 30.28
CA SER A 93 0.85 0.36 30.21
C SER A 93 0.67 0.98 31.60
N LEU A 94 0.33 0.17 32.61
CA LEU A 94 0.28 0.62 34.00
C LEU A 94 1.69 0.97 34.51
N TYR A 95 2.69 0.11 34.26
CA TYR A 95 4.08 0.38 34.59
C TYR A 95 4.59 1.68 33.95
N LEU A 96 4.22 1.96 32.69
CA LEU A 96 4.60 3.18 31.99
C LEU A 96 3.94 4.45 32.56
N LYS A 97 2.83 4.34 33.31
CA LYS A 97 2.27 5.49 34.05
C LYS A 97 3.14 5.86 35.24
N ASP A 98 3.69 4.87 35.94
CA ASP A 98 4.53 5.07 37.12
C ASP A 98 5.98 5.42 36.75
N LYS A 99 6.50 4.80 35.68
CA LYS A 99 7.83 5.04 35.12
C LYS A 99 7.71 5.41 33.63
N PRO A 100 7.46 6.70 33.33
CA PRO A 100 7.25 7.15 31.96
C PRO A 100 8.42 6.83 31.03
N ASN A 101 8.11 6.19 29.91
CA ASN A 101 9.00 6.07 28.77
C ASN A 101 8.22 6.50 27.52
N LYS A 102 8.49 7.73 27.06
CA LYS A 102 7.78 8.32 25.93
C LYS A 102 7.95 7.49 24.66
N ARG A 103 9.17 7.04 24.35
CA ARG A 103 9.46 6.26 23.14
C ARG A 103 8.62 4.98 23.08
N ILE A 104 8.54 4.25 24.19
CA ILE A 104 7.77 3.01 24.28
C ILE A 104 6.26 3.27 24.26
N SER A 105 5.82 4.36 24.89
CA SER A 105 4.41 4.78 24.85
C SER A 105 3.99 5.12 23.42
N ASP A 106 4.83 5.85 22.68
CA ASP A 106 4.60 6.20 21.27
C ASP A 106 4.55 4.93 20.38
N ILE A 107 5.42 3.94 20.64
CA ILE A 107 5.42 2.63 19.95
C ILE A 107 4.10 1.88 20.20
N ILE A 108 3.64 1.79 21.45
CA ILE A 108 2.37 1.11 21.77
C ILE A 108 1.20 1.85 21.11
N ALA A 109 1.18 3.18 21.18
CA ALA A 109 0.14 4.00 20.56
C ALA A 109 0.10 3.85 19.04
N GLU A 110 1.25 3.80 18.37
CA GLU A 110 1.36 3.58 16.92
C GLU A 110 0.75 2.22 16.52
N VAL A 111 1.00 1.17 17.30
CA VAL A 111 0.43 -0.16 17.04
C VAL A 111 -1.08 -0.19 17.30
N GLN A 112 -1.54 0.44 18.39
CA GLN A 112 -2.97 0.55 18.72
C GLN A 112 -3.76 1.43 17.74
N PHE A 113 -3.09 2.38 17.08
CA PHE A 113 -3.70 3.17 16.02
C PHE A 113 -3.97 2.32 14.77
N ASN A 114 -3.10 1.36 14.46
CA ASN A 114 -3.18 0.54 13.25
C ASN A 114 -3.91 -0.79 13.45
N PHE A 115 -4.02 -1.30 14.68
CA PHE A 115 -4.63 -2.59 14.97
C PHE A 115 -5.59 -2.50 16.15
N SER A 116 -6.75 -3.15 16.03
CA SER A 116 -7.73 -3.21 17.11
C SER A 116 -7.23 -4.05 18.29
N ASP A 117 -7.81 -3.81 19.46
CA ASP A 117 -7.51 -4.57 20.67
C ASP A 117 -7.78 -6.08 20.50
N SER A 118 -8.74 -6.46 19.65
CA SER A 118 -9.02 -7.87 19.32
C SER A 118 -7.89 -8.53 18.54
N VAL A 119 -7.13 -7.77 17.76
CA VAL A 119 -5.94 -8.25 17.03
C VAL A 119 -4.72 -8.29 17.95
N ILE A 120 -4.56 -7.28 18.81
CA ILE A 120 -3.42 -7.16 19.75
C ILE A 120 -3.52 -8.18 20.90
N GLN A 121 -4.73 -8.50 21.36
CA GLN A 121 -5.01 -9.52 22.38
C GLN A 121 -4.26 -9.32 23.71
N ASP A 122 -4.09 -8.06 24.14
CA ASP A 122 -3.32 -7.70 25.33
C ASP A 122 -1.89 -8.30 25.37
N SER A 123 -1.26 -8.61 24.23
CA SER A 123 -0.01 -9.36 24.16
C SER A 123 1.16 -8.55 23.60
N ALA A 124 2.26 -8.46 24.36
CA ALA A 124 3.50 -7.83 23.92
C ALA A 124 4.19 -8.61 22.79
N LYS A 125 4.15 -9.95 22.85
CA LYS A 125 4.58 -10.82 21.76
C LYS A 125 3.76 -10.60 20.50
N LYS A 126 2.45 -10.38 20.64
CA LYS A 126 1.60 -10.05 19.49
C LYS A 126 2.02 -8.70 18.89
N ILE A 127 2.26 -7.67 19.69
CA ILE A 127 2.84 -6.41 19.20
C ILE A 127 4.14 -6.64 18.43
N ILE A 128 5.07 -7.44 18.96
CA ILE A 128 6.32 -7.77 18.25
C ILE A 128 6.04 -8.37 16.87
N SER A 129 5.07 -9.29 16.75
CA SER A 129 4.70 -9.90 15.47
C SER A 129 3.97 -8.94 14.51
N LEU A 130 3.24 -7.95 15.04
CA LEU A 130 2.53 -6.98 14.21
C LEU A 130 3.48 -6.03 13.49
N PHE A 131 4.67 -5.78 14.04
CA PHE A 131 5.71 -5.02 13.32
C PHE A 131 6.10 -5.65 11.99
N ASP A 132 6.08 -6.98 11.85
CA ASP A 132 6.37 -7.62 10.57
C ASP A 132 5.34 -7.25 9.50
N ILE A 133 4.09 -7.01 9.89
CA ILE A 133 3.04 -6.53 8.99
C ILE A 133 3.22 -5.04 8.69
N MET A 134 3.53 -4.23 9.70
CA MET A 134 3.70 -2.79 9.54
C MET A 134 4.88 -2.43 8.64
N ARG A 135 5.92 -3.26 8.61
CA ARG A 135 7.09 -3.12 7.72
C ARG A 135 6.75 -3.28 6.23
N LEU A 136 5.67 -3.99 5.89
CA LEU A 136 5.26 -4.20 4.50
C LEU A 136 4.75 -2.89 3.89
N TYR A 137 5.02 -2.67 2.60
CA TYR A 137 4.53 -1.48 1.89
C TYR A 137 3.97 -1.82 0.50
N PRO A 138 2.78 -2.46 0.44
CA PRO A 138 2.21 -2.92 -0.82
C PRO A 138 1.98 -1.82 -1.84
N GLU A 139 1.69 -0.59 -1.41
CA GLU A 139 1.56 0.56 -2.31
C GLU A 139 2.87 0.85 -3.02
N ALA A 140 4.01 0.81 -2.33
CA ALA A 140 5.32 1.01 -2.97
C ALA A 140 5.62 -0.12 -3.96
N GLU A 141 5.37 -1.38 -3.60
CA GLU A 141 5.55 -2.53 -4.51
C GLU A 141 4.67 -2.40 -5.76
N TYR A 142 3.42 -1.96 -5.61
CA TYR A 142 2.54 -1.67 -6.73
C TYR A 142 3.12 -0.61 -7.66
N TRP A 143 3.58 0.52 -7.13
CA TRP A 143 4.12 1.61 -7.95
C TRP A 143 5.46 1.26 -8.61
N ILE A 144 6.29 0.44 -7.96
CA ILE A 144 7.47 -0.17 -8.59
C ILE A 144 7.03 -1.05 -9.78
N GLY A 145 5.96 -1.84 -9.61
CA GLY A 145 5.35 -2.61 -10.69
C GLY A 145 4.85 -1.73 -11.85
N GLU A 146 4.21 -0.59 -11.56
CA GLU A 146 3.76 0.36 -12.59
C GLU A 146 4.94 0.94 -13.38
N VAL A 147 6.09 1.22 -12.73
CA VAL A 147 7.30 1.65 -13.45
C VAL A 147 7.78 0.58 -14.43
N TYR A 148 7.97 -0.66 -13.96
CA TYR A 148 8.42 -1.74 -14.82
C TYR A 148 7.43 -2.07 -15.95
N HIS A 149 6.13 -1.92 -15.68
CA HIS A 149 5.10 -2.08 -16.71
C HIS A 149 5.25 -1.04 -17.83
N GLU A 150 5.44 0.23 -17.50
CA GLU A 150 5.64 1.31 -18.48
C GLU A 150 6.95 1.14 -19.27
N GLU A 151 7.98 0.55 -18.67
CA GLU A 151 9.24 0.23 -19.32
C GLU A 151 9.19 -1.03 -20.21
N GLY A 152 8.06 -1.75 -20.21
CA GLY A 152 7.85 -2.97 -21.00
C GLY A 152 8.34 -4.26 -20.32
N GLU A 153 8.80 -4.18 -19.07
CA GLU A 153 9.33 -5.29 -18.28
C GLU A 153 8.20 -6.09 -17.61
N ALA A 154 7.33 -6.69 -18.42
CA ALA A 154 6.10 -7.35 -17.98
C ALA A 154 6.32 -8.44 -16.91
N THR A 155 7.39 -9.22 -17.01
CA THR A 155 7.70 -10.27 -16.03
C THR A 155 8.05 -9.69 -14.66
N ILE A 156 8.83 -8.60 -14.64
CA ILE A 156 9.22 -7.94 -13.39
C ILE A 156 8.01 -7.24 -12.78
N ALA A 157 7.23 -6.52 -13.59
CA ALA A 157 5.99 -5.91 -13.15
C ALA A 157 5.03 -6.93 -12.49
N LEU A 158 4.91 -8.14 -13.08
CA LEU A 158 4.06 -9.21 -12.55
C LEU A 158 4.54 -9.68 -11.17
N GLN A 159 5.85 -9.83 -11.00
CA GLN A 159 6.42 -10.20 -9.70
C GLN A 159 6.09 -9.14 -8.64
N GLN A 160 6.20 -7.86 -8.98
CA GLN A 160 5.95 -6.76 -8.05
C GLN A 160 4.45 -6.63 -7.69
N TYR A 161 3.55 -6.72 -8.67
CA TYR A 161 2.12 -6.75 -8.37
C TYR A 161 1.72 -7.97 -7.53
N THR A 162 2.33 -9.13 -7.76
CA THR A 162 2.08 -10.33 -6.96
C THR A 162 2.55 -10.14 -5.51
N ARG A 163 3.68 -9.48 -5.30
CA ARG A 163 4.17 -9.10 -3.95
C ARG A 163 3.24 -8.09 -3.29
N ALA A 164 2.80 -7.06 -4.00
CA ALA A 164 1.83 -6.09 -3.47
C ALA A 164 0.53 -6.78 -3.04
N LEU A 165 0.03 -7.71 -3.86
CA LEU A 165 -1.19 -8.47 -3.56
C LEU A 165 -1.02 -9.36 -2.32
N SER A 166 0.11 -10.07 -2.20
CA SER A 166 0.34 -10.99 -1.07
C SER A 166 0.47 -10.24 0.26
N GLN A 167 1.01 -9.03 0.25
CA GLN A 167 1.10 -8.16 1.43
C GLN A 167 -0.28 -7.61 1.85
N GLN A 168 -1.16 -7.26 0.91
CA GLN A 168 -2.52 -6.76 1.21
C GLN A 168 -3.45 -7.83 1.78
N MET A 169 -3.30 -9.09 1.36
CA MET A 169 -4.11 -10.22 1.88
C MET A 169 -3.96 -10.44 3.39
N ILE A 170 -2.99 -9.78 4.04
CA ILE A 170 -2.77 -9.82 5.48
C ILE A 170 -3.68 -8.84 6.25
N VAL A 171 -4.15 -7.75 5.60
CA VAL A 171 -4.80 -6.61 6.30
C VAL A 171 -6.31 -6.53 6.04
N GLU A 172 -6.78 -6.82 4.82
CA GLU A 172 -8.18 -7.15 4.42
C GLU A 172 -8.37 -6.83 2.91
N PRO A 173 -9.23 -7.55 2.16
CA PRO A 173 -9.51 -7.23 0.76
C PRO A 173 -10.19 -5.86 0.60
N ASN A 174 -9.63 -4.99 -0.24
CA ASN A 174 -10.15 -3.64 -0.53
C ASN A 174 -10.18 -3.34 -2.04
N GLU A 175 -10.60 -2.13 -2.42
CA GLU A 175 -10.58 -1.66 -3.82
C GLU A 175 -9.18 -1.77 -4.45
N PHE A 176 -8.14 -1.43 -3.69
CA PHE A 176 -6.75 -1.52 -4.14
C PHE A 176 -6.35 -2.96 -4.48
N THR A 177 -6.84 -3.95 -3.74
CA THR A 177 -6.65 -5.39 -4.05
C THR A 177 -7.24 -5.74 -5.43
N THR A 178 -8.42 -5.21 -5.76
CA THR A 178 -9.05 -5.41 -7.07
C THR A 178 -8.26 -4.73 -8.19
N GLN A 179 -7.75 -3.51 -7.95
CA GLN A 179 -6.86 -2.81 -8.88
C GLN A 179 -5.60 -3.64 -9.19
N ILE A 180 -4.92 -4.17 -8.17
CA ILE A 180 -3.72 -5.00 -8.34
C ILE A 180 -4.06 -6.26 -9.17
N ARG A 181 -5.20 -6.91 -8.90
CA ARG A 181 -5.64 -8.10 -9.65
C ARG A 181 -5.90 -7.80 -11.12
N TYR A 182 -6.44 -6.63 -11.45
CA TYR A 182 -6.58 -6.23 -12.86
C TYR A 182 -5.22 -6.06 -13.55
N ARG A 183 -4.22 -5.49 -12.86
CA ARG A 183 -2.86 -5.39 -13.40
C ARG A 183 -2.22 -6.76 -13.59
N ILE A 184 -2.40 -7.68 -12.65
CA ILE A 184 -1.93 -9.06 -12.78
C ILE A 184 -2.59 -9.76 -13.98
N ALA A 185 -3.91 -9.61 -14.15
CA ALA A 185 -4.61 -10.17 -15.31
C ALA A 185 -4.09 -9.60 -16.63
N GLU A 186 -3.92 -8.28 -16.71
CA GLU A 186 -3.33 -7.59 -17.88
C GLU A 186 -1.96 -8.16 -18.25
N LEU A 187 -1.08 -8.35 -17.27
CA LEU A 187 0.24 -8.94 -17.50
C LEU A 187 0.18 -10.41 -17.91
N TYR A 188 -0.71 -11.21 -17.32
CA TYR A 188 -0.92 -12.59 -17.78
C TYR A 188 -1.36 -12.64 -19.24
N HIS A 189 -2.20 -11.69 -19.67
CA HIS A 189 -2.57 -11.57 -21.08
C HIS A 189 -1.38 -11.20 -21.96
N ILE A 190 -0.60 -10.18 -21.58
CA ILE A 190 0.62 -9.74 -22.32
C ILE A 190 1.63 -10.89 -22.45
N LEU A 191 1.80 -11.69 -21.40
CA LEU A 191 2.72 -12.83 -21.37
C LEU A 191 2.15 -14.10 -22.04
N GLY A 192 0.93 -14.05 -22.59
CA GLY A 192 0.26 -15.19 -23.21
C GLY A 192 -0.18 -16.29 -22.23
N ASN A 193 -0.18 -16.02 -20.92
CA ASN A 193 -0.64 -16.93 -19.89
C ASN A 193 -2.16 -16.85 -19.72
N TYR A 194 -2.88 -17.26 -20.75
CA TYR A 194 -4.33 -17.22 -20.79
C TYR A 194 -5.05 -18.02 -19.69
N PRO A 195 -4.55 -19.17 -19.20
CA PRO A 195 -5.16 -19.86 -18.07
C PRO A 195 -5.21 -19.01 -16.80
N ASN A 196 -4.10 -18.34 -16.46
CA ASN A 196 -4.05 -17.48 -15.28
C ASN A 196 -4.79 -16.15 -15.50
N TYR A 197 -4.79 -15.63 -16.73
CA TYR A 197 -5.62 -14.48 -17.11
C TYR A 197 -7.11 -14.76 -16.84
N GLU A 198 -7.63 -15.87 -17.37
CA GLU A 198 -9.03 -16.28 -17.17
C GLU A 198 -9.33 -16.48 -15.68
N LYS A 199 -8.48 -17.24 -14.98
CA LYS A 199 -8.62 -17.49 -13.55
C LYS A 199 -8.70 -16.19 -12.75
N THR A 200 -7.78 -15.25 -12.99
CA THR A 200 -7.73 -13.98 -12.26
C THR A 200 -8.97 -13.14 -12.51
N LEU A 201 -9.46 -13.06 -13.75
CA LEU A 201 -10.68 -12.33 -14.05
C LEU A 201 -11.92 -12.97 -13.42
N ARG A 202 -12.00 -14.31 -13.40
CA ARG A 202 -13.08 -15.03 -12.71
C ARG A 202 -13.07 -14.73 -11.21
N GLU A 203 -11.90 -14.70 -10.57
CA GLU A 203 -11.77 -14.33 -9.15
C GLU A 203 -12.26 -12.90 -8.86
N ILE A 204 -12.05 -11.96 -9.79
CA ILE A 204 -12.60 -10.61 -9.66
C ILE A 204 -14.12 -10.63 -9.83
N ALA A 205 -14.63 -11.29 -10.88
CA ALA A 205 -16.06 -11.39 -11.17
C ALA A 205 -16.84 -12.14 -10.07
N TYR A 206 -16.20 -13.05 -9.33
CA TYR A 206 -16.80 -13.77 -8.19
C TYR A 206 -17.10 -12.86 -6.98
N LYS A 207 -16.63 -11.60 -6.99
CA LYS A 207 -17.03 -10.60 -5.98
C LYS A 207 -18.38 -9.95 -6.28
N ASP A 208 -18.96 -10.25 -7.45
CA ASP A 208 -20.22 -9.68 -7.87
C ASP A 208 -21.40 -10.38 -7.18
N ASN A 209 -22.04 -9.71 -6.22
CA ASN A 209 -23.16 -10.28 -5.48
C ASN A 209 -24.36 -10.67 -6.36
N LEU A 210 -24.52 -10.08 -7.57
CA LEU A 210 -25.59 -10.46 -8.48
C LEU A 210 -25.44 -11.90 -8.98
N TRP A 211 -24.19 -12.36 -9.15
CA TRP A 211 -23.88 -13.69 -9.69
C TRP A 211 -23.48 -14.70 -8.61
N ASN A 212 -23.33 -14.28 -7.35
CA ASN A 212 -22.82 -15.12 -6.27
C ASN A 212 -23.81 -15.26 -5.09
N GLY A 213 -25.11 -15.11 -5.37
CA GLY A 213 -26.21 -15.41 -4.44
C GLY A 213 -26.42 -16.92 -4.24
N ASP A 214 -27.52 -17.31 -3.57
CA ASP A 214 -27.85 -18.75 -3.47
C ASP A 214 -27.98 -19.37 -4.88
N ALA A 215 -27.56 -20.62 -5.04
CA ALA A 215 -27.49 -21.28 -6.36
C ALA A 215 -28.82 -21.27 -7.15
N ARG A 216 -29.98 -21.24 -6.47
CA ARG A 216 -31.30 -21.13 -7.12
C ARG A 216 -31.55 -19.70 -7.59
N SER A 217 -31.18 -18.71 -6.78
CA SER A 217 -31.29 -17.29 -7.14
C SER A 217 -30.40 -16.95 -8.34
N GLU A 218 -29.19 -17.50 -8.41
CA GLU A 218 -28.26 -17.31 -9.53
C GLU A 218 -28.81 -17.91 -10.82
N VAL A 219 -29.26 -19.18 -10.78
CA VAL A 219 -29.83 -19.87 -11.95
C VAL A 219 -31.09 -19.16 -12.44
N PHE A 220 -31.94 -18.71 -11.52
CA PHE A 220 -33.15 -17.95 -11.85
C PHE A 220 -32.81 -16.63 -12.54
N ILE A 221 -31.90 -15.84 -11.97
CA ILE A 221 -31.47 -14.55 -12.54
C ILE A 221 -30.85 -14.77 -13.93
N ARG A 222 -29.93 -15.73 -14.08
CA ARG A 222 -29.32 -16.08 -15.38
C ARG A 222 -30.38 -16.45 -16.41
N THR A 223 -31.34 -17.28 -16.03
CA THR A 223 -32.40 -17.74 -16.95
C THR A 223 -33.33 -16.61 -17.34
N ALA A 224 -33.74 -15.76 -16.38
CA ALA A 224 -34.57 -14.58 -16.66
C ALA A 224 -33.84 -13.60 -17.59
N MET A 225 -32.56 -13.32 -17.31
CA MET A 225 -31.70 -12.46 -18.13
C MET A 225 -31.54 -12.99 -19.55
N PHE A 226 -31.25 -14.28 -19.71
CA PHE A 226 -31.11 -14.91 -21.01
C PHE A 226 -32.43 -14.90 -21.80
N LYS A 227 -33.55 -15.18 -21.12
CA LYS A 227 -34.88 -15.11 -21.73
C LYS A 227 -35.20 -13.69 -22.21
N THR A 228 -35.00 -12.67 -21.39
CA THR A 228 -35.22 -11.28 -21.80
C THR A 228 -34.31 -10.88 -22.96
N LEU A 229 -33.04 -11.28 -22.95
CA LEU A 229 -32.12 -10.97 -24.04
C LEU A 229 -32.56 -11.62 -25.38
N THR A 230 -32.99 -12.89 -25.32
CA THR A 230 -33.34 -13.68 -26.52
C THR A 230 -34.76 -13.45 -27.02
N GLN A 231 -35.71 -13.11 -26.14
CA GLN A 231 -37.13 -12.97 -26.48
C GLN A 231 -37.59 -11.51 -26.55
N ASP A 232 -37.16 -10.67 -25.61
CA ASP A 232 -37.62 -9.28 -25.49
C ASP A 232 -36.62 -8.27 -26.09
N GLY A 233 -35.41 -8.73 -26.40
CA GLY A 233 -34.36 -7.96 -27.06
C GLY A 233 -33.49 -7.11 -26.11
N VAL A 234 -32.39 -6.60 -26.69
CA VAL A 234 -31.32 -5.89 -25.97
C VAL A 234 -31.82 -4.66 -25.21
N ASN A 235 -32.76 -3.89 -25.78
CA ASN A 235 -33.28 -2.69 -25.12
C ASN A 235 -33.99 -3.01 -23.80
N ARG A 236 -34.80 -4.08 -23.77
CA ARG A 236 -35.50 -4.52 -22.56
C ARG A 236 -34.51 -5.04 -21.53
N PHE A 237 -33.53 -5.81 -21.98
CA PHE A 237 -32.44 -6.32 -21.14
C PHE A 237 -31.68 -5.18 -20.44
N LEU A 238 -31.20 -4.18 -21.21
CA LEU A 238 -30.44 -3.03 -20.68
C LEU A 238 -31.29 -2.09 -19.82
N THR A 239 -32.62 -2.19 -19.89
CA THR A 239 -33.53 -1.44 -19.01
C THR A 239 -33.73 -2.15 -17.67
N LEU A 240 -33.88 -3.48 -17.68
CA LEU A 240 -34.20 -4.27 -16.49
C LEU A 240 -32.97 -4.66 -15.66
N TYR A 241 -31.81 -4.87 -16.30
CA TYR A 241 -30.63 -5.45 -15.65
C TYR A 241 -29.45 -4.47 -15.59
N ARG A 242 -29.72 -3.21 -15.26
CA ARG A 242 -28.66 -2.23 -14.99
C ARG A 242 -27.95 -2.61 -13.69
N HIS A 243 -26.67 -2.89 -13.81
CA HIS A 243 -25.85 -3.29 -12.69
C HIS A 243 -24.79 -2.23 -12.39
N ASP A 244 -24.82 -1.67 -11.18
CA ASP A 244 -23.90 -0.62 -10.74
C ASP A 244 -22.64 -1.16 -10.02
N ALA A 245 -22.13 -2.35 -10.37
CA ALA A 245 -20.88 -2.87 -9.79
C ALA A 245 -19.67 -2.53 -10.67
N THR A 246 -19.24 -1.26 -10.57
CA THR A 246 -18.12 -0.70 -11.34
C THR A 246 -16.80 -1.47 -11.16
N GLN A 247 -16.59 -2.06 -9.98
CA GLN A 247 -15.36 -2.78 -9.62
C GLN A 247 -15.18 -4.13 -10.33
N VAL A 248 -16.26 -4.74 -10.83
CA VAL A 248 -16.24 -6.08 -11.48
C VAL A 248 -16.65 -6.02 -12.95
N GLU A 249 -17.27 -4.93 -13.38
CA GLU A 249 -17.72 -4.70 -14.76
C GLU A 249 -16.62 -4.96 -15.79
N LYS A 250 -15.41 -4.44 -15.56
CA LYS A 250 -14.25 -4.65 -16.45
C LYS A 250 -13.91 -6.15 -16.56
N ALA A 251 -14.08 -6.94 -15.51
CA ALA A 251 -13.79 -8.37 -15.53
C ALA A 251 -14.82 -9.12 -16.36
N HIS A 252 -16.12 -8.85 -16.18
CA HIS A 252 -17.19 -9.42 -17.00
C HIS A 252 -16.99 -9.12 -18.50
N ARG A 253 -16.67 -7.87 -18.84
CA ARG A 253 -16.41 -7.47 -20.23
C ARG A 253 -15.22 -8.22 -20.82
N LEU A 254 -14.10 -8.27 -20.10
CA LEU A 254 -12.88 -8.94 -20.57
C LEU A 254 -13.07 -10.46 -20.72
N LEU A 255 -13.80 -11.10 -19.79
CA LEU A 255 -14.18 -12.51 -19.90
C LEU A 255 -15.09 -12.75 -21.10
N GLY A 256 -16.08 -11.89 -21.34
CA GLY A 256 -16.95 -11.97 -22.50
C GLY A 256 -16.19 -11.94 -23.83
N PHE A 257 -15.27 -10.98 -23.98
CA PHE A 257 -14.41 -10.91 -25.17
C PHE A 257 -13.51 -12.15 -25.31
N TYR A 258 -12.94 -12.62 -24.21
CA TYR A 258 -12.07 -13.79 -24.20
C TYR A 258 -12.82 -15.07 -24.59
N TYR A 259 -14.03 -15.28 -24.07
CA TYR A 259 -14.86 -16.42 -24.41
C TYR A 259 -15.38 -16.38 -25.84
N TYR A 260 -15.79 -15.21 -26.31
CA TYR A 260 -16.14 -15.03 -27.72
C TYR A 260 -14.97 -15.39 -28.64
N ALA A 261 -13.78 -14.84 -28.37
CA ALA A 261 -12.58 -15.10 -29.17
C ALA A 261 -12.11 -16.57 -29.12
N THR A 262 -12.44 -17.30 -28.06
CA THR A 262 -12.08 -18.71 -27.88
C THR A 262 -13.21 -19.70 -28.22
N GLY A 263 -14.37 -19.21 -28.67
CA GLY A 263 -15.53 -20.04 -29.00
C GLY A 263 -16.19 -20.75 -27.80
N ARG A 264 -16.04 -20.21 -26.59
CA ARG A 264 -16.58 -20.76 -25.33
C ARG A 264 -17.75 -19.93 -24.79
N TYR A 265 -18.78 -19.70 -25.60
CA TYR A 265 -19.99 -18.93 -25.24
C TYR A 265 -21.19 -19.82 -24.91
#